data_AF-F3FVM8-F1
#
_entry.id   AF-F3FVM8-F1
#
_cell.length_a   1.000
_cell.length_b   1.000
_cell.length_c   1.000
_cell.angle_alpha   90.00
_cell.angle_beta   90.00
_cell.angle_gamma   90.00
#
_symmetry.space_group_name_H-M   'P 1'
#
loop_
_entity.id
_entity.type
_entity.pdbx_description
1 polymer ?
#
loop_
_entity_poly.entity_id
_entity_poly.type
_entity_poly.pdbx_seq_one_letter_code
_entity_poly.pdbx_strand_id
1 'polypeptide(L)'
;RSLFLMNVPIGLLALLLGVGVLPDSEPAERKPFDLIGYLLVASGIGLLMIAISRMHHAQALLDPVNQAMVLVAVACLVAFVRVELSRQAPLLNLRLFNLRGYRLSVIIAVVQSVGMFECLVL
;
A
#
# COMPACT_ATOMS: atom_id res chain seq x y z
N ARG A 1 -12.50 6.31 21.40
CA ARG A 1 -12.99 7.70 21.22
C ARG A 1 -11.92 8.76 21.51
N SER A 2 -11.14 8.63 22.59
CA SER A 2 -10.03 9.55 22.95
C SER A 2 -8.86 9.58 21.94
N LEU A 3 -8.52 8.44 21.32
CA LEU A 3 -7.44 8.35 20.33
C LEU A 3 -7.69 9.21 19.07
N PHE A 4 -8.96 9.41 18.68
CA PHE A 4 -9.30 10.24 17.52
C PHE A 4 -9.12 11.73 17.83
N LEU A 5 -9.49 12.15 19.05
CA LEU A 5 -9.34 13.52 19.54
C LEU A 5 -7.87 13.93 19.71
N MET A 6 -6.93 12.99 19.79
CA MET A 6 -5.50 13.27 19.86
C MET A 6 -4.91 13.64 18.49
N ASN A 7 -5.41 13.03 17.40
CA ASN A 7 -4.98 13.34 16.04
C ASN A 7 -5.62 14.62 15.48
N VAL A 8 -6.84 14.96 15.91
CA VAL A 8 -7.56 16.17 15.49
C VAL A 8 -6.74 17.47 15.69
N PRO A 9 -6.16 17.78 16.86
CA PRO A 9 -5.38 19.00 17.05
C PRO A 9 -4.09 19.01 16.23
N ILE A 10 -3.45 17.84 16.06
CA ILE A 10 -2.25 17.70 15.23
C ILE A 10 -2.59 17.94 13.76
N GLY A 11 -3.68 17.34 13.27
CA GLY A 11 -4.17 17.53 11.91
C GLY A 11 -4.57 18.98 11.66
N LEU A 12 -5.22 19.64 12.62
CA LEU A 12 -5.59 21.05 12.52
C LEU A 12 -4.36 21.96 12.45
N LEU A 13 -3.35 21.72 13.31
CA LEU A 13 -2.08 22.45 13.27
C LEU A 13 -1.35 22.25 11.93
N ALA A 14 -1.30 21.02 11.42
CA ALA A 14 -0.70 20.72 10.12
C ALA A 14 -1.43 21.44 8.97
N LEU A 15 -2.76 21.57 9.05
CA LEU A 15 -3.58 22.25 8.04
C LEU A 15 -3.35 23.78 8.08
N LEU A 16 -3.29 24.36 9.28
CA LEU A 16 -2.99 25.78 9.47
C LEU A 16 -1.57 26.14 8.97
N LEU A 17 -0.58 25.33 9.35
CA LEU A 17 0.79 25.49 8.87
C LEU A 17 0.87 25.25 7.37
N GLY A 18 0.13 24.28 6.84
CA GLY A 18 0.11 23.98 5.43
C GLY A 18 -0.36 25.17 4.59
N VAL A 19 -1.44 25.83 5.00
CA VAL A 19 -1.97 27.03 4.32
C VAL A 19 -1.01 28.22 4.41
N GLY A 20 -0.29 28.38 5.53
CA GLY A 20 0.60 29.53 5.74
C GLY A 20 2.03 29.35 5.22
N VAL A 21 2.53 28.11 5.11
CA VAL A 21 3.94 27.81 4.83
C VAL A 21 4.13 27.15 3.46
N LEU A 22 3.13 26.42 2.92
CA LEU A 22 3.29 25.90 1.56
C LEU A 22 3.36 27.09 0.60
N PRO A 23 4.46 27.24 -0.16
CA PRO A 23 4.49 28.18 -1.26
C PRO A 23 3.37 27.78 -2.24
N ASP A 24 2.75 28.77 -2.88
CA ASP A 24 1.89 28.55 -4.05
C ASP A 24 2.67 27.70 -5.04
N SER A 25 2.40 26.41 -5.02
CA SER A 25 3.08 25.46 -5.89
C SER A 25 2.57 25.80 -7.28
N GLU A 26 3.47 26.18 -8.19
CA GLU A 26 3.16 26.28 -9.62
C GLU A 26 2.29 25.07 -9.98
N PRO A 27 1.20 25.25 -10.75
CA PRO A 27 0.29 24.16 -11.05
C PRO A 27 1.10 23.07 -11.76
N ALA A 28 1.56 22.09 -10.98
CA ALA A 28 2.19 20.89 -11.48
C ALA A 28 1.18 20.33 -12.46
N GLU A 29 1.59 20.16 -13.73
CA GLU A 29 0.77 19.57 -14.78
C GLU A 29 -0.13 18.51 -14.15
N ARG A 30 -1.45 18.73 -14.18
CA ARG A 30 -2.42 17.81 -13.56
C ARG A 30 -2.24 16.47 -14.24
N LYS A 31 -1.40 15.62 -13.65
CA LYS A 31 -1.18 14.27 -14.15
C LYS A 31 -2.51 13.55 -14.02
N PRO A 32 -3.00 12.91 -15.09
CA PRO A 32 -4.26 12.18 -15.04
C PRO A 32 -4.12 11.09 -13.97
N PHE A 33 -5.09 11.04 -13.06
CA PHE A 33 -5.14 10.03 -12.01
C PHE A 33 -5.31 8.64 -12.65
N ASP A 34 -4.42 7.69 -12.36
CA ASP A 34 -4.53 6.32 -12.88
C ASP A 34 -5.55 5.51 -12.07
N LEU A 35 -6.83 5.68 -12.43
CA LEU A 35 -7.94 4.96 -11.79
C LEU A 35 -7.80 3.43 -11.96
N ILE A 36 -7.22 2.97 -13.06
CA ILE A 36 -7.05 1.54 -13.35
C ILE A 36 -5.99 0.95 -12.43
N GLY A 37 -4.81 1.57 -12.37
CA GLY A 37 -3.75 1.17 -11.46
C GLY A 37 -4.23 1.17 -10.01
N TYR A 38 -4.98 2.20 -9.62
CA TYR A 38 -5.57 2.31 -8.29
C TYR A 38 -6.53 1.16 -7.97
N LEU A 39 -7.45 0.83 -8.88
CA LEU A 39 -8.40 -0.26 -8.66
C LEU A 39 -7.70 -1.62 -8.57
N LEU A 40 -6.72 -1.88 -9.44
CA LEU A 40 -5.99 -3.15 -9.43
C LEU A 40 -5.19 -3.35 -8.15
N VAL A 41 -4.51 -2.31 -7.66
CA VAL A 41 -3.74 -2.41 -6.41
C VAL A 41 -4.66 -2.51 -5.19
N ALA A 42 -5.74 -1.71 -5.15
CA ALA A 42 -6.71 -1.76 -4.06
C ALA A 42 -7.40 -3.13 -3.98
N SER A 43 -7.85 -3.66 -5.12
CA SER A 43 -8.48 -4.98 -5.18
C SER A 43 -7.48 -6.10 -4.88
N GLY A 44 -6.27 -6.03 -5.44
CA GLY A 44 -5.21 -7.01 -5.23
C GLY A 44 -4.80 -7.13 -3.76
N ILE A 45 -4.48 -6.00 -3.12
CA ILE A 45 -4.13 -5.97 -1.70
C ILE A 45 -5.32 -6.37 -0.82
N GLY A 46 -6.52 -5.87 -1.11
CA GLY A 46 -7.72 -6.19 -0.35
C GLY A 46 -8.06 -7.68 -0.37
N LEU A 47 -8.06 -8.30 -1.55
CA LEU A 47 -8.28 -9.73 -1.71
C LEU A 47 -7.21 -10.55 -0.99
N LEU A 48 -5.94 -10.14 -1.10
CA LEU A 48 -4.85 -10.83 -0.43
C LEU A 48 -4.98 -10.77 1.09
N MET A 49 -5.33 -9.61 1.65
CA MET A 49 -5.58 -9.47 3.09
C MET A 49 -6.74 -10.36 3.55
N ILE A 50 -7.83 -10.41 2.79
CA ILE A 50 -8.99 -11.27 3.13
C ILE A 50 -8.60 -12.74 3.08
N ALA A 51 -7.87 -13.16 2.04
CA ALA A 51 -7.42 -14.54 1.88
C ALA A 51 -6.49 -14.98 3.02
N ILE A 52 -5.53 -14.12 3.41
CA ILE A 52 -4.62 -14.38 4.53
C ILE A 52 -5.39 -14.41 5.85
N SER A 53 -6.31 -13.47 6.08
CA SER A 53 -7.10 -13.42 7.32
C SER A 53 -7.97 -14.68 7.52
N ARG A 54 -8.48 -15.25 6.42
CA ARG A 54 -9.23 -16.51 6.42
C ARG A 54 -8.36 -17.75 6.65
N MET A 55 -7.05 -17.63 6.49
CA MET A 55 -6.10 -18.74 6.60
C MET A 55 -5.73 -19.01 8.07
N HIS A 56 -6.71 -19.45 8.86
CA HIS A 56 -6.51 -19.79 10.28
C HIS A 56 -6.21 -21.28 10.52
N HIS A 57 -6.61 -22.16 9.59
CA HIS A 57 -6.47 -23.61 9.72
C HIS A 57 -5.90 -24.21 8.44
N ALA A 58 -5.18 -25.34 8.56
CA ALA A 58 -4.58 -26.01 7.41
C ALA A 58 -5.62 -26.43 6.34
N GLN A 59 -6.86 -26.67 6.75
CA GLN A 59 -7.97 -26.98 5.84
C GLN A 59 -8.35 -25.79 4.94
N ALA A 60 -8.17 -24.55 5.42
CA ALA A 60 -8.43 -23.33 4.65
C ALA A 60 -7.41 -23.11 3.52
N LEU A 61 -6.25 -23.80 3.54
CA LEU A 61 -5.30 -23.82 2.41
C LEU A 61 -5.82 -24.68 1.24
N LEU A 62 -6.62 -25.70 1.54
CA LEU A 62 -7.18 -26.63 0.56
C LEU A 62 -8.57 -26.22 0.07
N ASP A 63 -9.16 -25.17 0.66
CA ASP A 63 -10.43 -24.62 0.20
C ASP A 63 -10.24 -23.97 -1.19
N PRO A 64 -10.93 -24.48 -2.23
CA PRO A 64 -10.83 -23.93 -3.59
C PRO A 64 -11.21 -22.45 -3.66
N VAL A 65 -12.09 -21.97 -2.78
CA VAL A 65 -12.45 -20.54 -2.73
C VAL A 65 -11.26 -19.71 -2.30
N ASN A 66 -10.52 -20.13 -1.29
CA ASN A 66 -9.36 -19.38 -0.80
C ASN A 66 -8.23 -19.38 -1.83
N GLN A 67 -8.00 -20.53 -2.49
CA GLN A 67 -7.02 -20.63 -3.59
C GLN A 67 -7.38 -19.72 -4.77
N ALA A 68 -8.66 -19.67 -5.15
CA ALA A 68 -9.13 -18.76 -6.18
C ALA A 68 -8.93 -17.30 -5.78
N MET A 69 -9.21 -16.93 -4.53
CA MET A 69 -8.99 -15.56 -4.03
C MET A 69 -7.51 -15.16 -4.07
N VAL A 70 -6.60 -16.04 -3.63
CA VAL A 70 -5.15 -15.80 -3.72
C VAL A 70 -4.72 -15.67 -5.18
N LEU A 71 -5.20 -16.55 -6.06
CA LEU A 71 -4.86 -16.51 -7.48
C LEU A 71 -5.31 -15.19 -8.13
N VAL A 72 -6.55 -14.76 -7.86
CA VAL A 72 -7.08 -13.48 -8.37
C VAL A 72 -6.30 -12.30 -7.78
N ALA A 73 -5.98 -12.33 -6.49
CA ALA A 73 -5.17 -11.28 -5.86
C ALA A 73 -3.79 -11.14 -6.53
N VAL A 74 -3.09 -12.26 -6.73
CA VAL A 74 -1.81 -12.30 -7.43
C VAL A 74 -1.96 -11.81 -8.88
N ALA A 75 -3.00 -12.24 -9.59
CA ALA A 75 -3.27 -11.79 -10.95
C ALA A 75 -3.48 -10.27 -11.02
N CYS A 76 -4.25 -9.68 -10.09
CA CYS A 76 -4.46 -8.24 -9.99
C CYS A 76 -3.14 -7.49 -9.73
N LEU A 77 -2.31 -7.98 -8.80
CA LEU A 77 -1.01 -7.35 -8.48
C LEU A 77 -0.02 -7.45 -9.63
N VAL A 78 0.04 -8.58 -10.34
CA VAL A 78 0.88 -8.73 -11.52
C VAL A 78 0.40 -7.82 -12.66
N ALA A 79 -0.92 -7.74 -12.87
CA ALA A 79 -1.49 -6.82 -13.84
C ALA A 79 -1.20 -5.35 -13.46
N PHE A 80 -1.26 -5.00 -12.17
CA PHE A 80 -0.90 -3.67 -11.67
C PHE A 80 0.56 -3.35 -12.03
N VAL A 81 1.50 -4.24 -11.70
CA VAL A 81 2.93 -4.05 -12.03
C VAL A 81 3.14 -3.82 -13.52
N ARG A 82 2.45 -4.57 -14.40
CA ARG A 82 2.56 -4.41 -15.86
C ARG A 82 2.00 -3.08 -16.36
N VAL A 83 0.83 -2.68 -15.85
CA VAL A 83 0.22 -1.38 -16.19
C VAL A 83 1.15 -0.26 -15.76
N GLU A 84 1.65 -0.33 -14.53
CA GLU A 84 2.45 0.70 -13.91
C GLU A 84 3.81 0.90 -14.59
N LEU A 85 4.44 -0.19 -15.04
CA LEU A 85 5.68 -0.13 -15.81
C LEU A 85 5.49 0.47 -17.22
N SER A 86 4.26 0.43 -17.75
CA SER A 86 3.94 0.90 -19.10
C SER A 86 3.37 2.33 -19.13
N ARG A 87 2.96 2.87 -17.97
CA ARG A 87 2.33 4.19 -17.85
C ARG A 87 3.36 5.30 -17.71
N GLN A 88 3.07 6.45 -18.33
CA GLN A 88 3.93 7.65 -18.26
C GLN A 88 3.84 8.37 -16.91
N ALA A 89 2.70 8.25 -16.21
CA ALA A 89 2.47 8.82 -14.89
C ALA A 89 2.04 7.72 -13.88
N PRO A 90 2.98 6.88 -13.43
CA PRO A 90 2.67 5.83 -12.46
C PRO A 90 2.32 6.43 -11.08
N LEU A 91 1.30 5.88 -10.43
CA LEU A 91 0.99 6.00 -9.00
C LEU A 91 2.17 5.58 -8.11
N LEU A 92 2.85 4.49 -8.45
CA LEU A 92 4.00 3.94 -7.74
C LEU A 92 5.17 3.81 -8.70
N ASN A 93 6.24 4.57 -8.44
CA ASN A 93 7.44 4.50 -9.26
C ASN A 93 8.24 3.21 -8.94
N LEU A 94 7.85 2.10 -9.57
CA LEU A 94 8.47 0.79 -9.40
C LEU A 94 9.95 0.77 -9.80
N ARG A 95 10.41 1.74 -10.58
CA ARG A 95 11.82 1.88 -10.99
C ARG A 95 12.72 2.19 -9.79
N LEU A 96 12.18 2.75 -8.71
CA LEU A 96 12.92 2.99 -7.46
C LEU A 96 13.43 1.68 -6.84
N PHE A 97 12.74 0.55 -7.02
CA PHE A 97 13.21 -0.75 -6.54
C PHE A 97 14.49 -1.25 -7.24
N ASN A 98 14.86 -0.64 -8.37
CA ASN A 98 16.13 -0.92 -9.02
C ASN A 98 17.31 -0.27 -8.26
N LEU A 99 17.06 0.77 -7.46
CA LEU A 99 18.05 1.38 -6.59
C LEU A 99 18.30 0.46 -5.39
N ARG A 100 19.55 0.01 -5.24
CA ARG A 100 19.96 -0.89 -4.14
C ARG A 100 19.59 -0.33 -2.76
N GLY A 101 19.81 0.97 -2.55
CA GLY A 101 19.50 1.64 -1.29
C GLY A 101 18.01 1.56 -0.96
N TYR A 102 17.15 1.94 -1.90
CA TYR A 102 15.69 1.87 -1.70
C TYR A 102 15.21 0.44 -1.43
N ARG A 103 15.71 -0.53 -2.20
CA ARG A 103 15.36 -1.95 -1.99
C ARG A 103 15.77 -2.45 -0.61
N LEU A 104 16.98 -2.12 -0.17
CA LEU A 104 17.45 -2.48 1.18
C LEU A 104 16.61 -1.82 2.26
N SER A 105 16.27 -0.54 2.12
CA SER A 105 15.40 0.16 3.06
C SER A 105 14.04 -0.51 3.20
N VAL A 106 13.41 -0.91 2.09
CA VAL A 106 12.12 -1.63 2.12
C VAL A 106 12.26 -2.99 2.80
N ILE A 107 13.30 -3.75 2.51
CA ILE A 107 13.54 -5.06 3.15
C ILE A 107 13.71 -4.88 4.66
N ILE A 108 14.52 -3.91 5.09
CA ILE A 108 14.74 -3.60 6.51
C ILE A 108 13.41 -3.22 7.18
N ALA A 109 12.58 -2.39 6.54
CA ALA A 109 11.29 -1.98 7.07
C ALA A 109 10.32 -3.17 7.25
N VAL A 110 10.29 -4.11 6.29
CA VAL A 110 9.48 -5.33 6.39
C VAL A 110 9.98 -6.21 7.54
N VAL A 111 11.29 -6.46 7.63
CA VAL A 111 11.88 -7.26 8.71
C VAL A 111 11.60 -6.63 10.07
N GLN A 112 11.75 -5.32 10.19
CA GLN A 112 11.43 -4.59 11.42
C GLN A 112 9.96 -4.73 11.80
N SER A 113 9.05 -4.62 10.83
CA SER A 113 7.61 -4.74 11.06
C SER A 113 7.24 -6.13 11.58
N VAL A 114 7.78 -7.18 10.96
CA VAL A 114 7.58 -8.57 11.41
C VAL A 114 8.13 -8.78 12.82
N GLY A 115 9.36 -8.33 13.07
CA GLY A 115 9.99 -8.45 14.40
C GLY A 115 9.22 -7.72 15.50
N MET A 116 8.63 -6.56 15.20
CA MET A 116 7.79 -5.82 16.15
C MET A 116 6.51 -6.59 16.50
N PHE A 117 5.87 -7.22 15.51
CA PHE A 117 4.68 -8.05 15.74
C PHE A 117 4.99 -9.29 16.57
N GLU A 118 6.10 -9.99 16.28
CA GLU A 118 6.56 -11.14 17.07
C GLU A 118 6.80 -10.75 18.54
N CYS A 119 7.49 -9.64 18.79
CA CYS A 119 7.76 -9.15 20.15
C CYS A 119 6.50 -8.72 20.92
N LEU A 120 5.42 -8.36 20.23
CA LEU A 120 4.13 -8.04 20.85
C LEU A 120 3.36 -9.30 21.26
N VAL A 121 3.55 -10.40 20.54
CA VAL A 121 2.82 -11.66 20.73
C VAL A 121 3.48 -12.56 21.79
N LEU A 122 4.81 -12.47 21.94
CA LEU A 122 5.59 -13.10 23.01
C LEU A 122 5.44 -12.37 24.36
#